data_AF-A0A172WGN8-F1
#
_entry.id   AF-A0A172WGN8-F1
#
_cell.length_a   1.000
_cell.length_b   1.000
_cell.length_c   1.000
_cell.angle_alpha   90.00
_cell.angle_beta   90.00
_cell.angle_gamma   90.00
#
_symmetry.space_group_name_H-M   'P 1'
#
loop_
_entity.id
_entity.type
_entity.pdbx_description
1 polymer ?
#
loop_
_entity_poly.entity_id
_entity_poly.type
_entity_poly.pdbx_seq_one_letter_code
_entity_poly.pdbx_strand_id
1 'polypeptide(L)'
;MKVDDVFEIVQKLRPAEIKETKKTRRVIKEGGRALLYSGSNGTKVYIVRTDKICPGDFKVVLQPEGRKEFAPTHVRLFFDLYLKRISDEKHARAVFLAFERINHGDDINEVLDDVRGINFSMELDPPDVTVFYGSLLMAEQDWNYGSRGCKESKLDPPREFLMRFIRWIAQSEYGDIDKIITTAVRNRPAPKKYGISLFELWRS
;
A
#
# COMPACT_ATOMS: atom_id res chain seq x y z
N MET A 1 1.74 -15.33 -0.72
CA MET A 1 2.79 -14.35 -0.96
C MET A 1 2.94 -13.45 0.25
N LYS A 2 4.10 -13.44 0.89
CA LYS A 2 4.47 -12.46 1.92
C LYS A 2 4.95 -11.17 1.27
N VAL A 3 5.01 -10.08 2.03
CA VAL A 3 5.51 -8.80 1.53
C VAL A 3 6.93 -8.92 0.96
N ASP A 4 7.80 -9.66 1.64
CA ASP A 4 9.19 -9.81 1.20
C ASP A 4 9.34 -10.61 -0.10
N ASP A 5 8.37 -11.47 -0.44
CA ASP A 5 8.39 -12.24 -1.71
C ASP A 5 8.28 -11.30 -2.94
N VAL A 6 7.66 -10.13 -2.78
CA VAL A 6 7.53 -9.11 -3.83
C VAL A 6 8.90 -8.71 -4.37
N PHE A 7 9.90 -8.68 -3.50
CA PHE A 7 11.27 -8.28 -3.82
C PHE A 7 11.93 -9.23 -4.82
N GLU A 8 11.74 -10.53 -4.65
CA GLU A 8 12.26 -11.52 -5.58
C GLU A 8 11.59 -11.40 -6.95
N ILE A 9 10.29 -11.10 -6.98
CA ILE A 9 9.55 -10.91 -8.23
C ILE A 9 10.09 -9.69 -8.97
N VAL A 10 10.23 -8.55 -8.27
CA VAL A 10 10.73 -7.30 -8.88
C VAL A 10 12.15 -7.48 -9.41
N GLN A 11 13.03 -8.18 -8.71
CA GLN A 11 14.39 -8.43 -9.16
C GLN A 11 14.46 -9.26 -10.46
N LYS A 12 13.51 -10.17 -10.66
CA LYS A 12 13.38 -10.97 -11.90
C LYS A 12 12.83 -10.16 -13.08
N LEU A 13 12.25 -8.98 -12.83
CA LEU A 13 11.78 -8.09 -13.90
C LEU A 13 12.95 -7.38 -14.57
N ARG A 14 12.83 -7.23 -15.89
CA ARG A 14 13.71 -6.40 -16.70
C ARG A 14 13.86 -5.00 -16.08
N PRO A 15 15.08 -4.47 -15.92
CA PRO A 15 15.30 -3.11 -15.41
C PRO A 15 14.67 -2.03 -16.28
N ALA A 16 14.36 -0.89 -15.67
CA ALA A 16 14.01 0.30 -16.42
C ALA A 16 15.22 0.84 -17.20
N GLU A 17 14.96 1.50 -18.34
CA GLU A 17 15.99 2.22 -19.09
C GLU A 17 16.16 3.61 -18.47
N ILE A 18 17.36 3.91 -17.96
CA ILE A 18 17.65 5.12 -17.20
C ILE A 18 18.66 5.98 -17.95
N LYS A 19 18.38 7.27 -18.05
CA LYS A 19 19.37 8.29 -18.41
C LYS A 19 19.92 8.92 -17.13
N GLU A 20 21.18 8.66 -16.84
CA GLU A 20 21.89 9.35 -15.76
C GLU A 20 22.74 10.49 -16.30
N THR A 21 22.65 11.63 -15.63
CA THR A 21 23.55 12.77 -15.81
C THR A 21 24.16 13.14 -14.46
N LYS A 22 25.17 14.00 -14.44
CA LYS A 22 25.80 14.49 -13.19
C LYS A 22 24.81 15.11 -12.18
N LYS A 23 23.61 15.51 -12.60
CA LYS A 23 22.61 16.18 -11.75
C LYS A 23 21.26 15.48 -11.66
N THR A 24 20.95 14.56 -12.58
CA THR A 24 19.60 13.96 -12.66
C THR A 24 19.65 12.50 -13.10
N ARG A 25 18.79 11.69 -12.47
CA ARG A 25 18.45 10.33 -12.89
C ARG A 25 17.04 10.37 -13.46
N ARG A 26 16.87 10.04 -14.73
CA ARG A 26 15.55 10.06 -15.41
C ARG A 26 15.26 8.72 -16.06
N VAL A 27 14.10 8.15 -15.75
CA VAL A 27 13.57 6.97 -16.44
C VAL A 27 13.13 7.38 -17.85
N ILE A 28 13.72 6.76 -18.87
CA ILE A 28 13.31 6.92 -20.27
C ILE A 28 12.17 5.94 -20.57
N LYS A 29 12.28 4.72 -20.05
CA LYS A 29 11.31 3.65 -20.28
C LYS A 29 11.26 2.73 -19.06
N GLU A 30 10.05 2.35 -18.68
CA GLU A 30 9.84 1.45 -17.56
C GLU A 30 10.30 0.02 -17.88
N GLY A 31 10.58 -0.74 -16.82
CA GLY A 31 11.10 -2.08 -16.92
C GLY A 31 10.05 -3.14 -17.28
N GLY A 32 10.26 -4.34 -16.77
CA GLY A 32 9.25 -5.41 -16.81
C GLY A 32 8.06 -5.09 -15.90
N ARG A 33 6.93 -5.75 -16.19
CA ARG A 33 5.77 -5.77 -15.31
C ARG A 33 5.34 -7.21 -15.03
N ALA A 34 4.77 -7.46 -13.86
CA ALA A 34 4.15 -8.73 -13.50
C ALA A 34 2.74 -8.49 -12.99
N LEU A 35 1.79 -9.34 -13.40
CA LEU A 35 0.47 -9.44 -12.79
C LEU A 35 0.63 -10.20 -11.48
N LEU A 36 0.20 -9.61 -10.37
CA LEU A 36 0.29 -10.25 -9.06
C LEU A 36 -1.07 -10.69 -8.51
N TYR A 37 -2.15 -10.01 -8.90
CA TYR A 37 -3.48 -10.32 -8.39
C TYR A 37 -4.59 -9.94 -9.38
N SER A 38 -5.68 -10.70 -9.34
CA SER A 38 -6.94 -10.37 -10.02
C SER A 38 -8.02 -10.29 -8.96
N GLY A 39 -8.55 -9.09 -8.74
CA GLY A 39 -9.54 -8.82 -7.71
C GLY A 39 -10.93 -9.32 -8.03
N SER A 40 -11.77 -9.33 -7.00
CA SER A 40 -13.17 -9.75 -7.04
C SER A 40 -14.02 -9.06 -8.12
N ASN A 41 -13.68 -7.83 -8.49
CA ASN A 41 -14.35 -7.06 -9.55
C ASN A 41 -13.61 -7.06 -10.91
N GLY A 42 -12.70 -8.01 -11.14
CA GLY A 42 -11.92 -8.08 -12.38
C GLY A 42 -10.73 -7.10 -12.45
N THR A 43 -10.50 -6.27 -11.42
CA THR A 43 -9.33 -5.37 -11.38
C THR A 43 -8.04 -6.17 -11.30
N LYS A 44 -7.12 -5.92 -12.24
CA LYS A 44 -5.79 -6.55 -12.25
C LYS A 44 -4.78 -5.65 -11.55
N VAL A 45 -3.99 -6.22 -10.64
CA VAL A 45 -2.94 -5.51 -9.90
C VAL A 45 -1.58 -5.94 -10.40
N TYR A 46 -0.80 -4.98 -10.87
CA TYR A 46 0.54 -5.19 -11.40
C TYR A 46 1.59 -4.48 -10.56
N ILE A 47 2.80 -5.03 -10.59
CA ILE A 47 4.02 -4.28 -10.27
C ILE A 47 4.77 -3.99 -11.56
N VAL A 48 5.36 -2.80 -11.63
CA VAL A 48 6.22 -2.39 -12.75
C VAL A 48 7.53 -1.90 -12.16
N ARG A 49 8.65 -2.50 -12.58
CA ARG A 49 9.97 -2.07 -12.13
C ARG A 49 10.31 -0.71 -12.75
N THR A 50 10.69 0.25 -11.91
CA THR A 50 10.92 1.65 -12.34
C THR A 50 12.37 2.10 -12.18
N ASP A 51 13.12 1.52 -11.26
CA ASP A 51 14.45 1.96 -10.83
C ASP A 51 14.57 3.50 -10.62
N LYS A 52 13.48 4.18 -10.21
CA LYS A 52 13.34 5.64 -10.19
C LYS A 52 13.91 6.29 -8.92
N ILE A 53 13.53 5.78 -7.76
CA ILE A 53 13.94 6.18 -6.42
C ILE A 53 15.23 5.45 -6.07
N CYS A 54 15.18 4.12 -6.04
CA CYS A 54 16.31 3.25 -5.77
C CYS A 54 16.46 2.20 -6.87
N PRO A 55 17.65 1.64 -7.11
CA PRO A 55 17.80 0.47 -7.96
C PRO A 55 16.83 -0.64 -7.54
N GLY A 56 16.13 -1.21 -8.52
CA GLY A 56 15.11 -2.22 -8.35
C GLY A 56 13.83 -1.74 -7.68
N ASP A 57 13.61 -0.43 -7.51
CA ASP A 57 12.30 0.04 -7.07
C ASP A 57 11.22 -0.28 -8.10
N PHE A 58 9.98 -0.18 -7.65
CA PHE A 58 8.82 -0.47 -8.47
C PHE A 58 7.67 0.47 -8.14
N LYS A 59 6.70 0.51 -9.05
CA LYS A 59 5.39 1.12 -8.84
C LYS A 59 4.31 0.06 -8.87
N VAL A 60 3.23 0.32 -8.16
CA VAL A 60 1.98 -0.45 -8.24
C VAL A 60 1.08 0.14 -9.33
N VAL A 61 0.43 -0.71 -10.13
CA VAL A 61 -0.52 -0.31 -11.18
C VAL A 61 -1.79 -1.11 -11.06
N LEU A 62 -2.93 -0.41 -11.02
CA LEU A 62 -4.26 -0.98 -11.09
C LEU A 62 -4.80 -0.85 -12.51
N GLN A 63 -5.36 -1.94 -13.03
CA GLN A 63 -6.11 -1.98 -14.28
C GLN A 63 -7.52 -2.48 -13.99
N PRO A 64 -8.48 -1.58 -13.67
CA PRO A 64 -9.86 -1.98 -13.50
C PRO A 64 -10.47 -2.46 -14.81
N GLU A 65 -11.43 -3.36 -14.73
CA GLU A 65 -12.08 -3.91 -15.92
C GLU A 65 -12.76 -2.82 -16.75
N GLY A 66 -12.46 -2.80 -18.06
CA GLY A 66 -13.00 -1.81 -19.00
C GLY A 66 -12.53 -0.37 -18.76
N ARG A 67 -11.56 -0.12 -17.88
CA ARG A 67 -11.06 1.23 -17.56
C ARG A 67 -9.57 1.38 -17.84
N LYS A 68 -9.13 2.63 -17.94
CA LYS A 68 -7.71 2.97 -18.09
C LYS A 68 -6.94 2.58 -16.82
N GLU A 69 -5.76 2.00 -17.00
CA GLU A 69 -4.85 1.72 -15.88
C GLU A 69 -4.32 3.01 -15.24
N PHE A 70 -4.04 2.94 -13.94
CA PHE A 70 -3.46 4.04 -13.17
C PHE A 70 -2.61 3.50 -12.00
N ALA A 71 -1.73 4.34 -11.46
CA ALA A 71 -0.94 4.01 -10.27
C ALA A 71 -1.62 4.61 -9.02
N PRO A 72 -2.11 3.79 -8.06
CA PRO A 72 -2.71 4.30 -6.85
C PRO A 72 -1.65 5.01 -5.98
N THR A 73 -2.06 6.06 -5.28
CA THR A 73 -1.21 6.75 -4.30
C THR A 73 -1.63 6.39 -2.89
N HIS A 74 -0.78 6.69 -1.89
CA HIS A 74 -1.17 6.60 -0.48
C HIS A 74 -2.45 7.40 -0.19
N VAL A 75 -2.63 8.55 -0.84
CA VAL A 75 -3.83 9.39 -0.68
C VAL A 75 -5.09 8.66 -1.13
N ARG A 76 -5.05 7.95 -2.28
CA ARG A 76 -6.19 7.13 -2.74
C ARG A 76 -6.51 6.04 -1.71
N LEU A 77 -5.49 5.32 -1.22
CA LEU A 77 -5.66 4.30 -0.19
C LEU A 77 -6.35 4.87 1.04
N PHE A 78 -5.90 6.04 1.52
CA PHE A 78 -6.45 6.66 2.71
C PHE A 78 -7.90 7.11 2.54
N PHE A 79 -8.25 7.69 1.40
CA PHE A 79 -9.64 8.03 1.11
C PHE A 79 -10.51 6.79 1.03
N ASP A 80 -10.05 5.74 0.36
CA ASP A 80 -10.81 4.50 0.23
C ASP A 80 -11.07 3.83 1.60
N LEU A 81 -10.05 3.76 2.45
CA LEU A 81 -10.20 3.23 3.82
C LEU A 81 -11.12 4.10 4.68
N TYR A 82 -11.05 5.42 4.53
CA TYR A 82 -11.94 6.33 5.23
C TYR A 82 -13.40 6.15 4.78
N LEU A 83 -13.66 6.04 3.47
CA LEU A 83 -14.98 5.79 2.91
C LEU A 83 -15.58 4.47 3.41
N LYS A 84 -14.79 3.39 3.42
CA LYS A 84 -15.20 2.10 3.99
C LYS A 84 -15.58 2.22 5.47
N ARG A 85 -14.75 2.91 6.25
CA ARG A 85 -15.00 3.11 7.69
C ARG A 85 -16.28 3.88 7.98
N ILE A 86 -16.53 4.98 7.27
CA ILE A 86 -17.74 5.80 7.51
C ILE A 86 -19.01 5.13 6.98
N SER A 87 -18.90 4.25 5.97
CA SER A 87 -20.05 3.55 5.42
C SER A 87 -20.44 2.30 6.21
N ASP A 88 -19.46 1.55 6.73
CA ASP A 88 -19.70 0.40 7.59
C ASP A 88 -18.49 0.17 8.52
N GLU A 89 -18.55 0.70 9.74
CA GLU A 89 -17.45 0.58 10.70
C GLU A 89 -17.15 -0.89 11.04
N LYS A 90 -18.19 -1.73 11.15
CA LYS A 90 -18.05 -3.14 11.57
C LYS A 90 -17.24 -3.92 10.55
N HIS A 91 -17.59 -3.84 9.27
CA HIS A 91 -16.84 -4.51 8.22
C HIS A 91 -15.49 -3.84 7.95
N ALA A 92 -15.38 -2.52 8.11
CA ALA A 92 -14.11 -1.82 7.95
C ALA A 92 -13.06 -2.31 8.96
N ARG A 93 -13.45 -2.70 10.17
CA ARG A 93 -12.52 -3.31 11.14
C ARG A 93 -11.82 -4.55 10.57
N ALA A 94 -12.52 -5.40 9.81
CA ALA A 94 -11.91 -6.56 9.16
C ALA A 94 -10.82 -6.14 8.16
N VAL A 95 -11.08 -5.08 7.37
CA VAL A 95 -10.11 -4.52 6.42
C VAL A 95 -8.88 -3.94 7.14
N PHE A 96 -9.06 -3.22 8.24
CA PHE A 96 -7.94 -2.68 9.02
C PHE A 96 -7.12 -3.78 9.71
N LEU A 97 -7.78 -4.81 10.23
CA LEU A 97 -7.10 -5.97 10.82
C LEU A 97 -6.35 -6.77 9.76
N ALA A 98 -6.85 -6.88 8.53
CA ALA A 98 -6.12 -7.48 7.42
C ALA A 98 -4.78 -6.77 7.17
N PHE A 99 -4.75 -5.44 7.20
CA PHE A 99 -3.49 -4.70 7.13
C PHE A 99 -2.55 -4.98 8.31
N GLU A 100 -3.07 -5.10 9.54
CA GLU A 100 -2.24 -5.48 10.68
C GLU A 100 -1.65 -6.87 10.53
N ARG A 101 -2.45 -7.86 10.11
CA ARG A 101 -1.99 -9.23 9.88
C ARG A 101 -0.81 -9.25 8.90
N ILE A 102 -0.96 -8.57 7.76
CA ILE A 102 0.11 -8.45 6.75
C ILE A 102 1.33 -7.72 7.31
N ASN A 103 1.13 -6.64 8.07
CA ASN A 103 2.23 -5.90 8.72
C ASN A 103 3.00 -6.76 9.73
N HIS A 104 2.35 -7.76 10.34
CA HIS A 104 2.96 -8.74 11.25
C HIS A 104 3.49 -10.01 10.54
N GLY A 105 3.43 -10.07 9.21
CA GLY A 105 4.09 -11.11 8.42
C GLY A 105 3.20 -12.27 7.95
N ASP A 106 1.88 -12.16 8.11
CA ASP A 106 0.93 -13.11 7.53
C ASP A 106 1.00 -13.11 5.99
N ASP A 107 0.61 -14.24 5.39
CA ASP A 107 0.53 -14.35 3.93
C ASP A 107 -0.58 -13.46 3.39
N ILE A 108 -0.26 -12.62 2.39
CA ILE A 108 -1.22 -11.69 1.80
C ILE A 108 -2.43 -12.45 1.23
N ASN A 109 -2.21 -13.58 0.54
CA ASN A 109 -3.29 -14.30 -0.13
C ASN A 109 -4.25 -14.94 0.89
N GLU A 110 -3.73 -15.45 2.00
CA GLU A 110 -4.55 -16.00 3.09
C GLU A 110 -5.37 -14.89 3.76
N VAL A 111 -4.78 -13.71 3.97
CA VAL A 111 -5.48 -12.55 4.56
C VAL A 111 -6.58 -12.03 3.64
N LEU A 112 -6.39 -12.11 2.31
CA LEU A 112 -7.39 -11.64 1.36
C LEU A 112 -8.70 -12.42 1.43
N ASP A 113 -8.68 -13.69 1.84
CA ASP A 113 -9.88 -14.50 1.93
C ASP A 113 -10.87 -13.96 2.99
N ASP A 114 -10.37 -13.33 4.06
CA ASP A 114 -11.20 -12.73 5.12
C ASP A 114 -11.99 -11.50 4.67
N VAL A 115 -11.45 -10.77 3.70
CA VAL A 115 -12.03 -9.51 3.23
C VAL A 115 -12.76 -9.67 1.90
N ARG A 116 -12.63 -10.83 1.26
CA ARG A 116 -13.30 -11.13 0.00
C ARG A 116 -14.81 -11.24 0.22
N GLY A 117 -15.59 -10.56 -0.63
CA GLY A 117 -17.05 -10.57 -0.55
C GLY A 117 -17.65 -9.58 0.45
N ILE A 118 -16.83 -8.87 1.23
CA ILE A 118 -17.29 -7.69 1.95
C ILE A 118 -17.61 -6.60 0.92
N ASN A 119 -18.80 -6.00 1.02
CA ASN A 119 -19.23 -4.90 0.17
C ASN A 119 -19.46 -3.66 1.02
N PHE A 120 -18.98 -2.51 0.56
CA PHE A 120 -19.24 -1.22 1.19
C PHE A 120 -20.16 -0.39 0.30
N SER A 121 -21.04 0.41 0.90
CA SER A 121 -21.87 1.37 0.15
C SER A 121 -21.05 2.55 -0.38
N MET A 122 -19.87 2.80 0.22
CA MET A 122 -18.91 3.80 -0.22
C MET A 122 -17.52 3.19 -0.32
N GLU A 123 -17.04 2.99 -1.54
CA GLU A 123 -15.68 2.52 -1.83
C GLU A 123 -15.16 3.05 -3.17
N LEU A 124 -13.84 3.13 -3.31
CA LEU A 124 -13.16 3.39 -4.58
C LEU A 124 -12.77 2.09 -5.28
N ASP A 125 -12.38 1.07 -4.52
CA ASP A 125 -11.98 -0.26 -4.96
C ASP A 125 -12.51 -1.31 -3.97
N PRO A 126 -12.80 -2.56 -4.37
CA PRO A 126 -13.24 -3.60 -3.44
C PRO A 126 -12.19 -3.91 -2.37
N PRO A 127 -12.59 -4.41 -1.19
CA PRO A 127 -11.68 -4.61 -0.05
C PRO A 127 -10.47 -5.49 -0.35
N ASP A 128 -10.65 -6.55 -1.12
CA ASP A 128 -9.55 -7.45 -1.50
C ASP A 128 -8.53 -6.76 -2.41
N VAL A 129 -8.99 -5.94 -3.35
CA VAL A 129 -8.12 -5.11 -4.19
C VAL A 129 -7.37 -4.11 -3.32
N THR A 130 -8.07 -3.42 -2.42
CA THR A 130 -7.50 -2.40 -1.52
C THR A 130 -6.42 -2.96 -0.60
N VAL A 131 -6.70 -4.08 0.05
CA VAL A 131 -5.73 -4.75 0.93
C VAL A 131 -4.52 -5.21 0.12
N PHE A 132 -4.73 -5.79 -1.06
CA PHE A 132 -3.63 -6.28 -1.88
C PHE A 132 -2.72 -5.15 -2.37
N TYR A 133 -3.25 -4.12 -3.02
CA TYR A 133 -2.37 -3.03 -3.50
C TYR A 133 -1.77 -2.23 -2.33
N GLY A 134 -2.49 -2.11 -1.22
CA GLY A 134 -1.98 -1.48 -0.01
C GLY A 134 -0.79 -2.25 0.59
N SER A 135 -0.79 -3.58 0.56
CA SER A 135 0.38 -4.36 0.99
C SER A 135 1.58 -4.19 0.04
N LEU A 136 1.35 -4.01 -1.25
CA LEU A 136 2.42 -3.66 -2.19
C LEU A 136 3.00 -2.26 -1.93
N LEU A 137 2.18 -1.30 -1.49
CA LEU A 137 2.66 0.03 -1.06
C LEU A 137 3.49 -0.07 0.24
N MET A 138 3.14 -1.00 1.15
CA MET A 138 4.01 -1.32 2.30
C MET A 138 5.35 -1.89 1.83
N ALA A 139 5.32 -2.84 0.90
CA ALA A 139 6.52 -3.43 0.29
C ALA A 139 7.42 -2.36 -0.34
N GLU A 140 6.83 -1.38 -1.03
CA GLU A 140 7.55 -0.25 -1.61
C GLU A 140 8.29 0.57 -0.53
N GLN A 141 7.68 0.77 0.65
CA GLN A 141 8.33 1.46 1.77
C GLN A 141 9.56 0.67 2.25
N ASP A 142 9.44 -0.63 2.50
CA ASP A 142 10.60 -1.41 2.97
C ASP A 142 11.67 -1.55 1.90
N TRP A 143 11.29 -1.61 0.62
CA TRP A 143 12.28 -1.64 -0.46
C TRP A 143 13.09 -0.36 -0.49
N ASN A 144 12.42 0.80 -0.52
CA ASN A 144 13.10 2.08 -0.74
C ASN A 144 13.82 2.59 0.52
N TYR A 145 13.29 2.28 1.70
CA TYR A 145 13.73 2.85 2.98
C TYR A 145 14.29 1.81 3.98
N GLY A 146 14.30 0.52 3.62
CA GLY A 146 14.90 -0.55 4.40
C GLY A 146 16.36 -0.83 4.00
N SER A 147 16.89 -1.97 4.45
CA SER A 147 18.31 -2.33 4.26
C SER A 147 18.75 -2.49 2.80
N ARG A 148 17.81 -2.77 1.89
CA ARG A 148 18.04 -2.87 0.44
C ARG A 148 17.93 -1.51 -0.27
N GLY A 149 17.36 -0.53 0.41
CA GLY A 149 17.03 0.77 -0.12
C GLY A 149 18.23 1.70 -0.17
N CYS A 150 17.98 2.85 -0.80
CA CYS A 150 18.93 3.96 -0.92
C CYS A 150 18.47 5.19 -0.14
N LYS A 151 17.37 5.07 0.63
CA LYS A 151 16.82 6.10 1.51
C LYS A 151 16.84 5.62 2.95
N GLU A 152 16.90 6.57 3.88
CA GLU A 152 16.82 6.28 5.31
C GLU A 152 15.37 6.40 5.79
N SER A 153 14.91 5.38 6.52
CA SER A 153 13.65 5.43 7.26
C SER A 153 13.82 6.10 8.63
N LYS A 154 12.74 6.72 9.13
CA LYS A 154 12.63 7.16 10.53
C LYS A 154 11.93 6.12 11.43
N LEU A 155 11.52 5.00 10.85
CA LEU A 155 10.71 3.97 11.47
C LEU A 155 11.29 2.59 11.11
N ASP A 156 11.18 1.67 12.05
CA ASP A 156 11.60 0.28 11.88
C ASP A 156 10.45 -0.64 12.30
N PRO A 157 9.90 -1.46 11.38
CA PRO A 157 10.24 -1.54 9.96
C PRO A 157 9.77 -0.31 9.16
N PRO A 158 10.32 -0.01 7.96
CA PRO A 158 9.93 1.17 7.18
C PRO A 158 8.45 1.23 6.79
N ARG A 159 7.82 0.09 6.51
CA ARG A 159 6.36 -0.03 6.29
C ARG A 159 5.50 0.59 7.39
N GLU A 160 6.02 0.73 8.62
CA GLU A 160 5.32 1.42 9.71
C GLU A 160 4.97 2.88 9.37
N PHE A 161 5.68 3.50 8.43
CA PHE A 161 5.30 4.81 7.93
C PHE A 161 3.88 4.81 7.39
N LEU A 162 3.55 3.84 6.54
CA LEU A 162 2.22 3.69 5.96
C LEU A 162 1.23 3.13 6.99
N MET A 163 1.63 2.11 7.74
CA MET A 163 0.74 1.42 8.69
C MET A 163 0.20 2.37 9.77
N ARG A 164 1.00 3.32 10.25
CA ARG A 164 0.53 4.31 11.25
C ARG A 164 -0.54 5.24 10.70
N PHE A 165 -0.55 5.55 9.40
CA PHE A 165 -1.66 6.28 8.78
C PHE A 165 -2.92 5.43 8.68
N ILE A 166 -2.78 4.15 8.33
CA ILE A 166 -3.90 3.19 8.31
C ILE A 166 -4.53 3.09 9.71
N ARG A 167 -3.71 2.97 10.76
CA ARG A 167 -4.15 2.98 12.16
C ARG A 167 -4.80 4.30 12.58
N TRP A 168 -4.27 5.44 12.10
CA TRP A 168 -4.90 6.74 12.35
C TRP A 168 -6.30 6.80 11.73
N ILE A 169 -6.46 6.35 10.47
CA ILE A 169 -7.78 6.31 9.83
C ILE A 169 -8.74 5.42 10.62
N ALA A 170 -8.28 4.23 11.04
CA ALA A 170 -9.08 3.29 11.83
C ALA A 170 -9.61 3.89 13.15
N GLN A 171 -8.86 4.83 13.74
CA GLN A 171 -9.18 5.49 15.01
C GLN A 171 -9.71 6.92 14.84
N SER A 172 -9.86 7.41 13.61
CA SER A 172 -10.19 8.80 13.33
C SER A 172 -11.66 9.11 13.65
N GLU A 173 -11.96 10.36 13.98
CA GLU A 173 -13.35 10.83 14.01
C GLU A 173 -13.80 11.28 12.62
N TYR A 174 -15.08 11.58 12.44
CA TYR A 174 -15.56 12.16 11.18
C TYR A 174 -14.89 13.53 10.95
N GLY A 175 -14.33 13.75 9.76
CA GLY A 175 -13.65 15.02 9.40
C GLY A 175 -12.13 15.05 9.63
N ASP A 176 -11.55 14.05 10.30
CA ASP A 176 -10.10 13.97 10.52
C ASP A 176 -9.30 13.67 9.23
N ILE A 177 -9.98 13.28 8.15
CA ILE A 177 -9.34 12.88 6.88
C ILE A 177 -8.47 14.00 6.31
N ASP A 178 -8.88 15.27 6.40
CA ASP A 178 -8.09 16.39 5.87
C ASP A 178 -6.74 16.52 6.56
N LYS A 179 -6.71 16.31 7.88
CA LYS A 179 -5.49 16.35 8.69
C LYS A 179 -4.58 15.17 8.38
N ILE A 180 -5.15 13.98 8.20
CA ILE A 180 -4.45 12.76 7.81
C ILE A 180 -3.78 12.96 6.45
N ILE A 181 -4.56 13.36 5.43
CA ILE A 181 -4.07 13.61 4.07
C ILE A 181 -3.01 14.71 4.06
N THR A 182 -3.26 15.85 4.72
CA THR A 182 -2.30 16.97 4.81
C THR A 182 -0.97 16.52 5.42
N THR A 183 -1.01 15.66 6.43
CA THR A 183 0.21 15.14 7.07
C THR A 183 0.96 14.20 6.12
N ALA A 184 0.25 13.31 5.44
CA ALA A 184 0.83 12.36 4.49
C ALA A 184 1.49 13.05 3.29
N VAL A 185 0.82 14.01 2.64
CA VAL A 185 1.37 14.72 1.47
C VAL A 185 2.57 15.60 1.81
N ARG A 186 2.71 16.00 3.08
CA ARG A 186 3.89 16.70 3.60
C ARG A 186 5.05 15.77 3.98
N ASN A 187 4.93 14.47 3.70
CA ASN A 187 5.91 13.43 4.05
C ASN A 187 6.30 13.46 5.54
N ARG A 188 5.34 13.80 6.41
CA ARG A 188 5.54 13.76 7.87
C ARG A 188 5.04 12.41 8.39
N PRO A 189 5.71 11.77 9.35
CA PRO A 189 5.20 10.56 9.96
C PRO A 189 3.90 10.85 10.70
N ALA A 190 2.98 9.88 10.73
CA ALA A 190 1.81 9.95 11.58
C ALA A 190 2.20 10.06 13.08
N PRO A 191 1.35 10.66 13.93
CA PRO A 191 1.61 10.79 15.36
C PRO A 191 1.99 9.47 16.04
N LYS A 192 2.92 9.53 17.01
CA LYS A 192 3.47 8.35 17.69
C LYS A 192 2.41 7.43 18.32
N LYS A 193 1.29 7.98 18.79
CA LYS A 193 0.19 7.21 19.40
C LYS A 193 -0.42 6.16 18.45
N TYR A 194 -0.32 6.38 17.13
CA TYR A 194 -0.77 5.42 16.13
C TYR A 194 0.27 4.34 15.82
N GLY A 195 1.35 4.25 16.60
CA GLY A 195 2.29 3.12 16.58
C GLY A 195 1.80 1.90 17.36
N ILE A 196 0.71 2.02 18.13
CA ILE A 196 0.10 0.90 18.86
C ILE A 196 -0.73 0.06 17.87
N SER A 197 -0.53 -1.26 17.90
CA SER A 197 -1.23 -2.21 17.03
C SER A 197 -2.75 -2.21 17.29
N LEU A 198 -3.55 -2.35 16.23
CA LEU A 198 -5.00 -2.52 16.38
C LEU A 198 -5.34 -3.84 17.07
N PHE A 199 -4.48 -4.86 17.01
CA PHE A 199 -4.68 -6.09 17.80
C PHE A 199 -4.62 -5.82 19.30
N GLU A 200 -3.88 -4.81 19.75
CA GLU A 200 -3.82 -4.41 21.14
C GLU A 200 -5.00 -3.51 21.50
N LEU A 201 -5.31 -2.54 20.64
CA LEU A 201 -6.37 -1.56 20.88
C LEU A 201 -7.79 -2.13 20.80
N TRP A 202 -8.01 -3.13 19.94
CA TRP A 202 -9.30 -3.76 19.75
C TRP A 202 -9.41 -5.12 20.43
N ARG A 203 -8.55 -5.40 21.43
CA ARG A 203 -8.79 -6.52 22.35
C ARG A 203 -10.15 -6.32 22.99
N SER A 204 -11.07 -7.22 22.64
CA SER A 204 -12.39 -7.37 23.27
C SER A 204 -12.22 -8.15 24.56
#